data_AF-A0A4Z2BPJ7-F1
#
_entry.id   AF-A0A4Z2BPJ7-F1
#
_cell.length_a   1.000
_cell.length_b   1.000
_cell.length_c   1.000
_cell.angle_alpha   90.00
_cell.angle_beta   90.00
_cell.angle_gamma   90.00
#
_symmetry.space_group_name_H-M   'P 1'
#
loop_
_entity.id
_entity.type
_entity.pdbx_description
1 polymer ?
#
loop_
_entity_poly.entity_id
_entity_poly.type
_entity_poly.pdbx_seq_one_letter_code
_entity_poly.pdbx_strand_id
1 'polypeptide(L)'
;MARQSFSLTACTTQKYPLVIATQHNIPFLLNIPGNGHRIQGEIYEVDEQMLKFLDAFEGVPTMYQRTPIMVEVMEVVKDLEAGSSREVYVYSTQTYKPDWPLLPSYGSYDSIGGSRAGVLLLEKHVTDKEARD
;
A
#
# COMPACT_ATOMS: atom_id res chain seq x y z
N MET A 1 -12.12 -2.39 19.33
CA MET A 1 -12.13 -1.05 18.71
C MET A 1 -10.89 -1.01 17.83
N ALA A 2 -11.04 -1.16 16.52
CA ALA A 2 -9.91 -1.06 15.61
C ALA A 2 -9.37 0.37 15.64
N ARG A 3 -8.06 0.53 15.90
CA ARG A 3 -7.43 1.84 16.08
C ARG A 3 -6.46 2.06 14.92
N GLN A 4 -6.71 3.09 14.12
CA GLN A 4 -5.73 3.62 13.18
C GLN A 4 -5.00 4.73 13.93
N SER A 5 -3.72 4.52 14.24
CA SER A 5 -3.03 5.33 15.24
C SER A 5 -2.16 6.44 14.64
N PHE A 6 -1.74 6.30 13.38
CA PHE A 6 -0.86 7.27 12.73
C PHE A 6 -0.75 7.00 11.22
N SER A 7 -0.51 8.03 10.40
CA SER A 7 -0.14 7.89 9.00
C SER A 7 1.17 8.61 8.68
N LEU A 8 2.05 7.94 7.93
CA LEU A 8 3.32 8.50 7.43
C LEU A 8 3.29 8.59 5.90
N THR A 9 3.72 9.71 5.32
CA THR A 9 3.95 9.76 3.88
C THR A 9 5.19 8.94 3.50
N ALA A 10 5.06 8.03 2.54
CA ALA A 10 6.15 7.20 2.05
C ALA A 10 6.09 6.98 0.53
N CYS A 11 7.20 6.54 -0.04
CA CYS A 11 7.34 6.26 -1.47
C CYS A 11 7.99 4.90 -1.70
N THR A 12 7.47 4.09 -2.60
CA THR A 12 8.08 2.79 -2.92
C THR A 12 9.53 2.96 -3.38
N THR A 13 10.44 2.08 -2.94
CA THR A 13 11.84 2.10 -3.41
C THR A 13 11.93 1.65 -4.86
N GLN A 14 11.14 0.65 -5.22
CA GLN A 14 11.01 0.14 -6.58
C GLN A 14 9.86 0.82 -7.33
N LYS A 15 9.93 0.76 -8.66
CA LYS A 15 8.84 1.22 -9.52
C LYS A 15 7.77 0.13 -9.63
N TYR A 16 6.51 0.53 -9.62
CA TYR A 16 5.37 -0.34 -9.90
C TYR A 16 4.39 0.32 -10.90
N PRO A 17 3.71 -0.46 -11.75
CA PRO A 17 2.63 0.06 -12.57
C PRO A 17 1.38 0.22 -11.71
N LEU A 18 0.95 1.46 -11.50
CA LEU A 18 -0.38 1.77 -10.97
C LEU A 18 -1.29 2.14 -12.15
N VAL A 19 -2.23 1.26 -12.48
CA VAL A 19 -3.09 1.41 -13.67
C VAL A 19 -4.54 1.62 -13.27
N ILE A 20 -5.26 2.40 -14.06
CA ILE A 20 -6.72 2.59 -13.89
C ILE A 20 -7.40 1.73 -14.94
N ALA A 21 -7.87 0.54 -14.55
CA ALA A 21 -8.25 -0.50 -15.50
C ALA A 21 -9.78 -0.76 -15.60
N THR A 22 -10.57 -0.26 -14.66
CA THR A 22 -12.02 -0.50 -14.63
C THR A 22 -12.82 0.76 -14.93
N GLN A 23 -14.06 0.57 -15.43
CA GLN A 23 -15.05 1.64 -15.64
C GLN A 23 -15.37 2.47 -14.38
N HIS A 24 -14.99 1.96 -13.21
CA HIS A 24 -15.15 2.62 -11.92
C HIS A 24 -13.93 3.46 -11.52
N ASN A 25 -12.96 3.64 -12.42
CA ASN A 25 -11.70 4.36 -12.18
C ASN A 25 -10.92 3.86 -10.95
N ILE A 26 -11.02 2.56 -10.65
CA ILE A 26 -10.35 1.96 -9.50
C ILE A 26 -8.86 1.80 -9.85
N PRO A 27 -7.94 2.28 -9.00
CA PRO A 27 -6.52 2.09 -9.19
C PRO A 27 -6.12 0.65 -8.84
N PHE A 28 -5.38 -0.01 -9.73
CA PHE A 28 -4.80 -1.33 -9.51
C PHE A 28 -3.28 -1.22 -9.51
N LEU A 29 -2.66 -1.60 -8.40
CA LEU A 29 -1.21 -1.73 -8.31
C LEU A 29 -0.81 -3.13 -8.82
N LEU A 30 -0.12 -3.17 -9.96
CA LEU A 30 0.36 -4.43 -10.51
C LEU A 30 1.67 -4.82 -9.83
N ASN A 31 1.81 -6.10 -9.44
CA ASN A 31 3.04 -6.59 -8.83
C ASN A 31 4.13 -6.87 -9.90
N ILE A 32 4.56 -5.82 -10.61
CA ILE A 32 5.62 -5.86 -11.63
C ILE A 32 6.74 -4.91 -11.19
N PRO A 33 7.59 -5.33 -10.24
CA PRO A 33 8.68 -4.49 -9.75
C PRO A 33 9.62 -4.07 -10.89
N GLY A 34 10.00 -2.79 -10.88
CA GLY A 34 10.88 -2.19 -11.89
C GLY A 34 10.16 -1.52 -13.06
N ASN A 35 8.84 -1.68 -13.18
CA ASN A 35 8.03 -1.06 -14.24
C ASN A 35 7.15 0.08 -13.69
N GLY A 36 6.74 1.03 -14.51
CA GLY A 36 5.91 2.18 -14.10
C GLY A 36 6.68 3.23 -13.31
N HIS A 37 6.16 3.62 -12.14
CA HIS A 37 6.67 4.73 -11.33
C HIS A 37 6.91 4.33 -9.88
N ARG A 38 7.72 5.11 -9.17
CA ARG A 38 7.76 5.02 -7.71
C ARG A 38 6.44 5.59 -7.18
N ILE A 39 5.74 4.82 -6.36
CA ILE A 39 4.39 5.14 -5.94
C ILE A 39 4.43 5.83 -4.58
N GLN A 40 3.85 7.02 -4.51
CA GLN A 40 3.65 7.73 -3.25
C GLN A 40 2.37 7.24 -2.59
N GLY A 41 2.46 6.96 -1.29
CA GLY A 41 1.36 6.47 -0.49
C GLY A 41 1.53 6.86 0.98
N GLU A 42 0.63 6.34 1.80
CA GLU A 42 0.62 6.60 3.23
C GLU A 42 0.75 5.26 3.96
N ILE A 43 1.70 5.18 4.89
CA ILE A 43 1.88 4.03 5.77
C ILE A 43 0.91 4.19 6.93
N TYR A 44 0.03 3.21 7.09
CA TYR A 44 -0.91 3.11 8.17
C TYR A 44 -0.54 1.96 9.09
N GLU A 45 -0.48 2.28 10.37
CA GLU A 45 -0.32 1.28 11.41
C GLU A 45 -1.68 0.65 11.72
N VAL A 46 -1.79 -0.67 11.50
CA VAL A 46 -3.02 -1.44 11.69
C VAL A 46 -2.78 -2.66 12.60
N ASP A 47 -3.79 -2.97 13.41
CA ASP A 47 -3.82 -4.22 14.19
C ASP A 47 -4.23 -5.42 13.31
N GLU A 48 -4.04 -6.63 13.84
CA GLU A 48 -4.38 -7.86 13.09
C GLU A 48 -5.87 -7.97 12.74
N GLN A 49 -6.77 -7.40 13.54
CA GLN A 49 -8.21 -7.49 13.28
C GLN A 49 -8.60 -6.61 12.09
N MET A 50 -8.09 -5.37 12.06
CA MET A 50 -8.23 -4.46 10.94
C MET A 50 -7.59 -5.04 9.69
N LEU A 51 -6.41 -5.64 9.82
CA LEU A 51 -5.72 -6.25 8.70
C LEU A 51 -6.53 -7.41 8.09
N LYS A 52 -7.14 -8.28 8.90
CA LYS A 52 -8.05 -9.34 8.42
C LYS A 52 -9.32 -8.77 7.78
N PHE A 53 -9.84 -7.67 8.30
CA PHE A 53 -10.99 -6.99 7.70
C PHE A 53 -10.64 -6.43 6.32
N LEU A 54 -9.48 -5.79 6.17
CA LEU A 54 -8.98 -5.28 4.89
C LEU A 54 -8.71 -6.41 3.90
N ASP A 55 -8.11 -7.53 4.33
CA ASP A 55 -7.92 -8.70 3.47
C ASP A 55 -9.25 -9.21 2.89
N ALA A 56 -10.29 -9.29 3.72
CA ALA A 56 -11.63 -9.71 3.29
C ALA A 56 -12.30 -8.69 2.36
N PHE A 57 -12.13 -7.39 2.65
CA PHE A 57 -12.69 -6.30 1.87
C PHE A 57 -12.05 -6.21 0.47
N GLU A 58 -10.74 -6.38 0.38
CA GLU A 58 -9.97 -6.37 -0.86
C GLU A 58 -10.03 -7.72 -1.62
N GLY A 59 -10.70 -8.73 -1.06
CA GLY A 59 -10.84 -10.03 -1.71
C GLY A 59 -9.52 -10.80 -1.83
N VAL A 60 -8.65 -10.72 -0.83
CA VAL A 60 -7.42 -11.50 -0.75
C VAL A 60 -7.74 -13.00 -0.56
N PRO A 61 -7.06 -13.93 -1.25
CA PRO A 61 -5.95 -13.74 -2.19
C PRO A 61 -6.37 -13.69 -3.68
N THR A 62 -7.66 -13.64 -4.00
CA THR A 62 -8.15 -13.80 -5.38
C THR A 62 -8.06 -12.52 -6.21
N MET A 63 -8.58 -11.41 -5.71
CA MET A 63 -8.60 -10.11 -6.39
C MET A 63 -7.26 -9.38 -6.22
N TYR A 64 -6.89 -9.14 -4.97
CA TYR A 64 -5.58 -8.63 -4.58
C TYR A 64 -4.82 -9.67 -3.76
N GLN A 65 -3.51 -9.47 -3.65
CA GLN A 65 -2.62 -10.22 -2.80
C GLN A 65 -1.87 -9.25 -1.91
N ARG A 66 -1.79 -9.57 -0.62
CA ARG A 66 -0.98 -8.80 0.31
C ARG A 66 0.49 -9.17 0.13
N THR A 67 1.27 -8.24 -0.39
CA THR A 67 2.70 -8.44 -0.69
C THR A 67 3.55 -7.50 0.14
N PRO A 68 4.65 -7.97 0.78
CA PRO A 68 5.61 -7.10 1.42
C PRO A 68 6.42 -6.33 0.37
N ILE A 69 6.60 -5.04 0.58
CA ILE A 69 7.44 -4.17 -0.26
C ILE A 69 8.27 -3.22 0.60
N MET A 70 9.38 -2.75 0.05
CA MET A 70 10.22 -1.73 0.68
C MET A 70 9.78 -0.33 0.25
N VAL A 71 9.63 0.57 1.22
CA VAL A 71 9.25 1.97 1.02
C VAL A 71 10.20 2.88 1.78
N GLU A 72 10.45 4.07 1.23
CA GLU A 72 11.20 5.16 1.85
C GLU A 72 10.23 6.14 2.51
N VAL A 73 10.42 6.39 3.81
CA VAL A 73 9.66 7.40 4.54
C VAL A 73 10.05 8.79 4.02
N MET A 74 9.06 9.60 3.67
CA MET A 74 9.29 10.94 3.10
C MET A 74 9.31 12.05 4.15
N GLU A 75 8.78 11.78 5.35
CA GLU A 75 8.68 12.75 6.43
C GLU A 75 9.62 12.42 7.59
N VAL A 76 10.16 13.45 8.24
CA VAL A 76 10.88 13.30 9.50
C VAL A 76 9.83 13.22 10.61
N VAL A 77 9.67 12.04 11.20
CA VAL A 77 8.82 11.83 12.37
C VAL A 77 9.69 11.39 13.51
N LYS A 78 9.40 11.85 14.73
CA LYS A 78 10.18 11.60 15.96
C LYS A 78 10.90 10.23 15.90
N ASP A 79 12.23 10.27 15.86
CA ASP A 79 13.16 9.12 15.81
C ASP A 79 13.33 8.38 14.46
N LEU A 80 12.70 8.86 13.38
CA LEU A 80 12.85 8.40 11.99
C LEU A 80 13.37 9.51 11.09
N GLU A 81 14.52 9.28 10.47
CA GLU A 81 15.04 10.20 9.44
C GLU A 81 14.33 10.00 8.10
N ALA A 82 14.07 11.09 7.40
CA ALA A 82 13.56 11.04 6.03
C ALA A 82 14.55 10.27 5.14
N GLY A 83 14.02 9.36 4.31
CA GLY A 83 14.82 8.42 3.51
C GLY A 83 15.06 7.08 4.20
N SER A 84 14.64 6.89 5.45
CA SER A 84 14.66 5.57 6.08
C SER A 84 13.78 4.59 5.32
N SER A 85 14.34 3.46 4.94
CA SER A 85 13.60 2.39 4.27
C SER A 85 12.92 1.48 5.29
N ARG A 86 11.65 1.12 5.07
CA ARG A 86 10.87 0.21 5.90
C ARG A 86 10.14 -0.82 5.03
N GLU A 87 9.95 -2.01 5.57
CA GLU A 87 9.11 -3.03 4.93
C GLU A 87 7.66 -2.83 5.37
N VAL A 88 6.77 -2.74 4.40
CA VAL A 88 5.32 -2.58 4.62
C VAL A 88 4.57 -3.55 3.70
N TYR A 89 3.34 -3.87 4.04
CA TYR A 89 2.46 -4.62 3.16
C TYR A 89 1.68 -3.68 2.23
N VAL A 90 1.48 -4.11 0.99
CA VAL A 90 0.59 -3.44 0.04
C VAL A 90 -0.34 -4.47 -0.58
N TYR A 91 -1.54 -4.05 -0.96
CA TYR A 91 -2.41 -4.84 -1.81
C TYR A 91 -2.02 -4.62 -3.27
N SER A 92 -1.34 -5.60 -3.83
CA SER A 92 -1.00 -5.64 -5.26
C SER A 92 -1.73 -6.80 -5.93
N THR A 93 -1.90 -6.74 -7.24
CA THR A 93 -2.50 -7.85 -7.99
C THR A 93 -1.49 -8.42 -8.98
N GLN A 94 -1.44 -9.75 -9.03
CA GLN A 94 -0.80 -10.56 -10.06
C GLN A 94 -1.81 -11.18 -11.02
N THR A 95 -3.10 -11.11 -10.68
CA THR A 95 -4.23 -11.69 -11.39
C THR A 95 -4.90 -10.63 -12.29
N TYR A 96 -4.10 -9.99 -13.14
CA TYR A 96 -4.56 -8.95 -14.07
C TYR A 96 -4.66 -9.45 -15.52
N LYS A 97 -5.44 -8.75 -16.35
CA LYS A 97 -5.52 -9.03 -17.78
C LYS A 97 -4.19 -8.68 -18.47
N PRO A 98 -3.79 -9.41 -19.53
CA PRO A 98 -2.52 -9.18 -20.23
C PRO A 98 -2.37 -7.77 -20.82
N ASP A 99 -3.49 -7.07 -21.05
CA ASP A 99 -3.47 -5.70 -21.59
C ASP A 99 -3.25 -4.62 -20.51
N TRP A 100 -3.38 -4.96 -19.23
CA TRP A 100 -3.26 -3.98 -18.14
C TRP A 100 -1.88 -3.35 -18.01
N PRO A 101 -0.76 -4.10 -18.14
CA PRO A 101 0.58 -3.50 -18.15
C PRO A 101 0.82 -2.52 -19.31
N LEU A 102 -0.02 -2.54 -20.35
CA LEU A 102 0.05 -1.60 -21.48
C LEU A 102 -0.74 -0.31 -21.22
N LEU A 103 -1.55 -0.27 -20.16
CA LEU A 103 -2.29 0.92 -19.77
C LEU A 103 -1.34 2.00 -19.22
N PRO A 104 -1.72 3.29 -19.30
CA PRO A 104 -0.97 4.35 -18.66
C PRO A 104 -0.77 4.09 -17.16
N SER A 105 0.48 4.15 -16.71
CA SER A 105 0.84 4.04 -15.30
C SER A 105 0.92 5.42 -14.65
N TYR A 106 0.48 5.53 -13.40
CA TYR A 106 0.50 6.78 -12.62
C TYR A 106 1.46 6.67 -11.41
N GLY A 107 2.10 7.78 -11.01
CA GLY A 107 2.98 7.83 -9.83
C GLY A 107 2.27 8.14 -8.51
N SER A 108 1.06 8.70 -8.60
CA SER A 108 0.18 9.01 -7.48
C SER A 108 -1.25 8.96 -7.97
N TYR A 109 -2.15 8.41 -7.16
CA TYR A 109 -3.59 8.44 -7.42
C TYR A 109 -4.25 9.42 -6.44
N ASP A 110 -5.04 10.34 -6.98
CA ASP A 110 -5.88 11.25 -6.20
C ASP A 110 -7.31 11.06 -6.71
N SER A 111 -8.16 10.41 -5.91
CA SER A 111 -9.58 10.31 -6.22
C SER A 111 -10.18 11.72 -6.13
N ILE A 112 -10.76 12.21 -7.22
CA ILE A 112 -11.45 13.51 -7.29
C ILE A 112 -12.41 13.64 -6.11
N GLY A 113 -12.00 14.42 -5.09
CA GLY A 113 -12.73 14.49 -3.82
C GLY A 113 -11.92 14.96 -2.59
N GLY A 114 -10.62 15.24 -2.72
CA GLY A 114 -9.85 15.91 -1.66
C GLY A 114 -9.43 15.02 -0.48
N SER A 115 -9.69 13.72 -0.56
CA SER A 115 -9.00 12.72 0.25
C SER A 115 -7.96 12.07 -0.65
N ARG A 116 -6.68 12.27 -0.36
CA ARG A 116 -5.58 11.54 -1.01
C ARG A 116 -5.86 10.05 -0.84
N ALA A 117 -6.47 9.41 -1.83
CA ALA A 117 -6.50 7.96 -1.94
C ALA A 117 -5.10 7.49 -2.38
N GLY A 118 -4.09 7.83 -1.57
CA GLY A 118 -2.76 7.30 -1.70
C GLY A 118 -2.85 5.78 -1.57
N VAL A 119 -1.98 5.07 -2.29
CA VAL A 119 -1.89 3.62 -2.14
C VAL A 119 -1.69 3.30 -0.66
N LEU A 120 -2.60 2.52 -0.09
CA LEU A 120 -2.57 2.14 1.31
C LEU A 120 -1.39 1.20 1.52
N LEU A 121 -0.37 1.72 2.21
CA LEU A 121 0.75 0.94 2.69
C LEU A 121 0.43 0.56 4.14
N LEU A 122 0.40 -0.73 4.44
CA LEU A 122 0.02 -1.24 5.75
C LEU A 122 1.26 -1.70 6.49
N GLU A 123 1.53 -1.08 7.64
CA GLU A 123 2.50 -1.59 8.59
C GLU A 123 1.75 -2.40 9.65
N LYS A 124 2.18 -3.64 9.89
CA LYS A 124 1.64 -4.43 11.00
C LYS A 124 2.13 -3.82 12.31
N HIS A 125 1.23 -3.47 13.23
CA HIS A 125 1.63 -3.31 14.61
C HIS A 125 1.62 -4.67 15.29
N VAL A 126 2.81 -5.24 15.52
CA VAL A 126 2.93 -6.34 16.48
C VAL A 126 2.81 -5.68 17.85
N THR A 127 1.59 -5.68 18.40
CA THR A 127 1.44 -5.36 19.81
C THR A 127 2.07 -6.53 20.54
N ASP A 128 3.29 -6.36 21.05
CA ASP A 128 3.93 -7.34 21.90
C ASP A 128 3.11 -7.44 23.20
N LYS A 129 2.11 -8.32 23.16
CA LYS A 129 1.31 -8.77 24.29
C LYS A 129 1.23 -10.28 24.19
N GLU A 130 2.39 -10.93 24.23
CA GLU A 130 2.55 -12.29 24.75
C GLU A 130 4.02 -12.49 25.19
N ALA A 131 4.44 -11.66 26.14
CA ALA A 131 5.55 -11.98 27.05
C ALA A 131 5.00 -11.86 28.48
N ARG A 132 4.88 -13.01 29.16
CA ARG A 132 4.23 -13.31 30.47
C ARG A 132 2.87 -13.99 30.27
N ASP A 133 2.67 -15.25 30.63
CA ASP A 133 3.34 -16.15 31.58
C ASP A 133 3.55 -17.57 31.01
#